data_AF-A0A2M7XT95-F1
#
_entry.id   AF-A0A2M7XT95-F1
#
_cell.length_a   1.000
_cell.length_b   1.000
_cell.length_c   1.000
_cell.angle_alpha   90.00
_cell.angle_beta   90.00
_cell.angle_gamma   90.00
#
_symmetry.space_group_name_H-M   'P 1'
#
loop_
_entity.id
_entity.type
_entity.pdbx_description
1 polymer ?
#
loop_
_entity_poly.entity_id
_entity_poly.type
_entity_poly.pdbx_seq_one_letter_code
_entity_poly.pdbx_strand_id
1 'polypeptide(L)'
;QNLQGYEIQRSMDGQTFNRLGFLDARGSNTGYTYVDDSVFAKLSGRVYYYRLKIVNANGSIEYSGVITIESQISSAKHTWGSIKAMFK
;
A
#
# COMPACT_ATOMS: atom_id res chain seq x y z
N GLN A 1 7.87 -25.93 -5.36
CA GLN A 1 6.63 -25.28 -4.87
C GLN A 1 6.16 -24.34 -5.95
N ASN A 2 4.92 -24.48 -6.42
CA ASN A 2 4.35 -23.59 -7.43
C ASN A 2 3.55 -22.51 -6.70
N LEU A 3 3.81 -21.25 -6.99
CA LEU A 3 3.16 -20.12 -6.35
C LEU A 3 1.94 -19.71 -7.18
N GLN A 4 0.79 -19.47 -6.55
CA GLN A 4 -0.38 -18.94 -7.25
C GLN A 4 -0.29 -17.42 -7.37
N GLY A 5 0.04 -16.74 -6.28
CA GLY A 5 0.18 -15.29 -6.28
C GLY A 5 0.22 -14.67 -4.90
N TYR A 6 0.06 -13.35 -4.89
CA TYR A 6 0.16 -12.50 -3.72
C TYR A 6 -1.12 -11.68 -3.58
N GLU A 7 -1.81 -11.84 -2.45
CA GLU A 7 -2.92 -10.97 -2.08
C GLU A 7 -2.38 -9.80 -1.24
N ILE A 8 -2.61 -8.57 -1.71
CA ILE A 8 -2.22 -7.37 -0.98
C ILE A 8 -3.33 -7.08 0.03
N GLN A 9 -2.95 -6.94 1.30
CA GLN A 9 -3.88 -6.60 2.36
C GLN A 9 -3.45 -5.34 3.09
N ARG A 10 -4.44 -4.56 3.53
CA ARG A 10 -4.25 -3.33 4.32
C ARG A 10 -5.12 -3.33 5.56
N SER A 11 -4.57 -2.81 6.64
CA SER A 11 -5.24 -2.56 7.91
C SER A 11 -5.03 -1.10 8.33
N MET A 12 -6.00 -0.57 9.07
CA MET A 12 -5.93 0.76 9.71
C MET A 12 -5.74 0.68 11.24
N ASP A 13 -5.90 -0.52 11.82
CA ASP A 13 -5.84 -0.79 13.26
C ASP A 13 -4.68 -1.73 13.63
N GLY A 14 -3.95 -2.25 12.65
CA GLY A 14 -2.90 -3.25 12.80
C GLY A 14 -3.41 -4.68 12.99
N GLN A 15 -4.74 -4.87 13.11
CA GLN A 15 -5.36 -6.13 13.52
C GLN A 15 -6.22 -6.72 12.39
N THR A 16 -7.09 -5.89 11.80
CA THR A 16 -8.05 -6.28 10.77
C THR A 16 -7.52 -5.91 9.39
N PHE A 17 -7.14 -6.93 8.62
CA PHE A 17 -6.58 -6.77 7.28
C PHE A 17 -7.63 -7.05 6.20
N ASN A 18 -7.90 -6.04 5.38
CA ASN A 18 -8.80 -6.13 4.24
C ASN A 18 -8.00 -6.34 2.95
N ARG A 19 -8.52 -7.19 2.05
CA ARG A 19 -7.95 -7.41 0.72
C ARG A 19 -8.11 -6.14 -0.14
N LEU A 20 -7.00 -5.68 -0.71
CA LEU A 20 -6.97 -4.59 -1.68
C LEU A 20 -6.91 -5.11 -3.12
N GLY A 21 -6.15 -6.18 -3.34
CA GLY A 21 -5.93 -6.72 -4.68
C GLY A 21 -5.21 -8.06 -4.65
N PHE A 22 -5.01 -8.64 -5.83
CA PHE A 22 -4.27 -9.88 -6.01
C PHE A 22 -3.36 -9.77 -7.23
N LEU A 23 -2.13 -10.25 -7.08
CA LEU A 23 -1.13 -10.31 -8.13
C LEU A 23 -0.83 -11.77 -8.42
N ASP A 24 -1.20 -12.24 -9.61
CA ASP A 24 -0.84 -13.58 -10.06
C ASP A 24 0.68 -13.72 -10.18
N ALA A 25 1.18 -14.87 -9.74
CA ALA A 25 2.59 -15.19 -9.86
C ALA A 25 2.96 -15.34 -11.34
N ARG A 26 3.97 -14.58 -11.79
CA ARG A 26 4.48 -14.57 -13.18
C ARG A 26 5.71 -15.46 -13.38
N GLY A 27 6.14 -16.18 -12.34
CA GLY A 27 7.31 -17.05 -12.34
C GLY A 27 8.44 -16.55 -11.42
N SER A 28 9.56 -17.25 -11.47
CA SER A 28 10.72 -16.99 -10.62
C SER A 28 11.39 -15.65 -10.94
N ASN A 29 11.96 -15.01 -9.91
CA ASN A 29 12.77 -13.79 -10.02
C ASN A 29 12.07 -12.58 -10.68
N THR A 30 10.75 -12.51 -10.59
CA THR A 30 9.97 -11.37 -11.09
C THR A 30 9.72 -10.37 -9.95
N GLY A 31 9.96 -9.09 -10.21
CA GLY A 31 9.57 -8.01 -9.31
C GLY A 31 8.08 -7.70 -9.44
N TYR A 32 7.43 -7.42 -8.31
CA TYR A 32 6.02 -7.05 -8.24
C TYR A 32 5.88 -5.66 -7.65
N THR A 33 5.04 -4.83 -8.28
CA THR A 33 4.73 -3.48 -7.81
C THR A 33 3.22 -3.35 -7.69
N TYR A 34 2.76 -2.80 -6.58
CA TYR A 34 1.37 -2.46 -6.35
C TYR A 34 1.29 -1.01 -5.86
N VAL A 35 0.38 -0.23 -6.45
CA VAL A 35 0.10 1.15 -6.06
C VAL A 35 -1.29 1.17 -5.43
N ASP A 36 -1.38 1.66 -4.19
CA ASP A 36 -2.65 1.82 -3.48
C ASP A 36 -3.21 3.23 -3.68
N ASP A 37 -4.02 3.40 -4.72
CA ASP A 37 -4.69 4.68 -5.03
C ASP A 37 -5.85 5.01 -4.07
N SER A 38 -6.27 4.06 -3.23
CA SER A 38 -7.36 4.26 -2.27
C SER A 38 -6.90 4.96 -0.98
N VAL A 39 -5.60 5.23 -0.85
CA VAL A 39 -5.05 6.01 0.27
C VAL A 39 -5.48 7.45 0.11
N PHE A 40 -6.52 7.84 0.85
CA PHE A 40 -6.90 9.25 0.96
C PHE A 40 -5.84 10.01 1.76
N ALA A 41 -4.83 10.52 1.05
CA ALA A 41 -3.79 11.43 1.53
C ALA A 41 -4.35 12.84 1.82
N LYS A 42 -5.60 12.95 2.27
CA LYS A 42 -6.21 14.22 2.70
C LYS A 42 -6.06 14.47 4.21
N LEU A 43 -5.64 13.45 4.96
CA LEU A 43 -5.38 13.54 6.40
C LEU A 43 -3.95 13.07 6.68
N SER A 44 -3.06 14.02 6.97
CA SER A 44 -1.70 13.72 7.44
C SER A 44 -1.75 12.91 8.72
N GLY A 45 -0.77 12.03 8.92
CA GLY A 45 -0.61 11.28 10.16
C GLY A 45 -1.49 10.02 10.27
N ARG A 46 -2.15 9.60 9.18
CA ARG A 46 -2.78 8.28 9.14
C ARG A 46 -1.73 7.19 8.98
N VAL A 47 -1.77 6.23 9.89
CA VAL A 47 -0.95 5.02 9.85
C VAL A 47 -1.72 3.93 9.10
N TYR A 48 -1.04 3.28 8.16
CA TYR A 48 -1.55 2.14 7.42
C TYR A 48 -0.60 0.96 7.58
N TYR A 49 -1.17 -0.21 7.79
CA TYR A 49 -0.42 -1.46 7.92
C TYR A 49 -0.66 -2.29 6.67
N TYR A 50 0.40 -2.75 6.03
CA TYR A 50 0.31 -3.60 4.85
C TYR A 50 0.97 -4.94 5.12
N ARG A 51 0.40 -5.99 4.53
CA ARG A 51 1.02 -7.31 4.47
C ARG A 51 0.61 -8.01 3.18
N LEU A 52 1.41 -8.97 2.78
CA LEU A 52 1.09 -9.88 1.70
C LEU A 52 0.58 -11.19 2.28
N LYS A 53 -0.49 -11.71 1.70
CA LYS A 53 -0.92 -13.09 1.88
C LYS A 53 -0.49 -13.86 0.63
N ILE A 54 0.54 -14.67 0.81
CA ILE A 54 1.18 -15.50 -0.20
C ILE A 54 0.34 -16.77 -0.34
N VAL A 55 -0.19 -17.00 -1.54
CA VAL A 55 -1.01 -18.18 -1.83
C VAL A 55 -0.22 -19.11 -2.73
N ASN A 56 0.09 -20.28 -2.20
CA ASN A 56 0.72 -21.36 -2.95
C ASN A 56 -0.32 -22.11 -3.79
N ALA A 57 0.10 -22.74 -4.88
CA ALA A 57 -0.80 -23.50 -5.76
C ALA A 57 -1.46 -24.72 -5.08
N ASN A 58 -0.90 -25.18 -3.96
CA ASN A 58 -1.49 -26.24 -3.13
C ASN A 58 -2.56 -25.69 -2.15
N GLY A 59 -2.87 -24.39 -2.21
CA GLY A 59 -3.80 -23.72 -1.29
C GLY A 59 -3.18 -23.32 0.05
N SER A 60 -1.89 -23.61 0.30
CA SER A 60 -1.20 -23.16 1.50
C SER A 60 -1.06 -21.64 1.50
N ILE A 61 -1.26 -21.04 2.67
CA ILE A 61 -1.23 -19.60 2.86
C ILE A 61 -0.09 -19.26 3.82
N GLU A 62 0.75 -18.32 3.41
CA GLU A 62 1.79 -17.73 4.24
C GLU A 62 1.61 -16.22 4.26
N TYR A 63 2.00 -15.57 5.35
CA TYR A 63 1.92 -14.11 5.46
C TYR A 63 3.32 -13.53 5.48
N SER A 64 3.51 -12.40 4.79
CA SER A 64 4.72 -11.59 4.96
C SER A 64 4.73 -10.92 6.33
N GLY A 65 5.88 -10.35 6.68
CA GLY A 65 5.94 -9.33 7.73
C GLY A 65 4.98 -8.17 7.43
N VAL A 66 4.51 -7.53 8.49
CA VAL A 66 3.70 -6.33 8.40
C VAL A 66 4.61 -5.12 8.25
N ILE A 67 4.33 -4.29 7.26
CA ILE A 67 4.99 -2.99 7.09
C ILE A 67 4.03 -1.88 7.51
N THR A 68 4.58 -0.85 8.17
CA THR A 68 3.82 0.31 8.63
C THR A 68 4.19 1.52 7.78
N ILE A 69 3.18 2.20 7.24
CA ILE A 69 3.35 3.37 6.39
C ILE A 69 2.53 4.50 6.97
N GLU A 70 3.19 5.62 7.25
CA GLU A 70 2.53 6.86 7.67
C GLU A 70 2.29 7.77 6.47
N SER A 71 1.06 8.22 6.27
CA SER A 71 0.74 9.18 5.22
C SER A 71 1.25 10.57 5.62
N GLN A 72 2.30 11.02 4.94
CA GLN A 72 2.85 12.36 5.07
C GLN A 72 2.32 13.23 3.93
N ILE A 73 1.41 14.16 4.22
CA ILE A 73 1.08 15.22 3.26
C ILE A 73 2.12 16.32 3.47
N SER A 74 3.02 16.49 2.50
CA SER A 74 3.84 17.70 2.45
C SER A 74 2.94 18.88 2.09
N SER A 75 2.50 19.62 3.11
CA SER A 75 1.72 20.85 3.01
C SER A 75 2.36 21.93 2.13
N ALA A 76 3.65 21.77 1.77
CA ALA A 76 4.38 22.65 0.87
C ALA A 76 3.90 22.65 -0.59
N LYS A 77 3.13 21.65 -1.06
CA LYS A 77 2.61 21.62 -2.44
C LYS A 77 1.31 22.42 -2.64
N HIS A 78 0.75 23.03 -1.59
CA HIS A 78 -0.60 23.60 -1.61
C HIS A 78 -0.66 25.13 -1.51
N THR A 79 0.37 25.85 -1.97
CA THR A 79 0.39 27.33 -1.94
C THR A 79 0.56 27.98 -3.31
N TRP A 80 -0.23 27.55 -4.30
CA TRP A 80 -0.50 28.37 -5.49
C TRP A 80 -1.06 29.76 -5.12
N GLY A 81 -1.68 29.89 -3.94
CA GLY A 81 -2.18 31.15 -3.39
C GLY A 81 -1.10 32.10 -2.82
N SER A 82 0.04 31.59 -2.33
CA SER A 82 1.09 32.44 -1.74
C SER A 82 1.98 33.10 -2.80
N ILE A 83 2.19 32.43 -3.93
CA ILE A 83 3.00 32.94 -5.04
C ILE A 83 2.31 34.15 -5.70
N LYS A 84 0.97 34.12 -5.85
CA LYS A 84 0.20 35.27 -6.38
C LYS A 84 0.23 36.50 -5.46
N ALA A 85 0.45 36.31 -4.16
CA ALA A 85 0.50 37.41 -3.20
C ALA A 85 1.85 38.14 -3.16
N MET A 86 2.91 37.57 -3.75
CA MET A 86 4.27 38.12 -3.71
C MET A 86 4.63 39.02 -4.90
N PHE A 87 3.75 39.16 -5.89
CA PHE A 87 3.96 40.00 -7.08
C PHE A 87 2.91 41.13 -7.20
N LYS A 88 2.25 41.51 -6.10
CA LYS A 88 1.43 42.72 -6.03
C LYS A 88 2.11 43.77 -5.17
#